data_AF-A0A0R3VSM8-F1
#
_entry.id   AF-A0A0R3VSM8-F1
#
_cell.length_a   1.000
_cell.length_b   1.000
_cell.length_c   1.000
_cell.angle_alpha   90.00
_cell.angle_beta   90.00
_cell.angle_gamma   90.00
#
_symmetry.space_group_name_H-M   'P 1'
#
loop_
_entity.id
_entity.type
_entity.pdbx_description
1 polymer ?
#
loop_
_entity_poly.entity_id
_entity_poly.type
_entity_poly.pdbx_seq_one_letter_code
_entity_poly.pdbx_strand_id
1 'polypeptide(L)'
;MPSIKLKKSSKRYRTDPELRRSVGRAAPGSVERLQYLEALVNELCVTNLIDYKQQIVANLGNFAHDPRNCPQLISLDVHLILLEIIREHLQIALSPSSQKKSAAASAKLVSLAVAGICNLVTSSQNLRLRFSHNPQELSPVLNCLQSPTLEAGTLVNCLTVFVHLCAPSVHLREQDCVFFEPNCSTTAFHTSIRNHFPAVRFGMTILTIHRFLSLVRYHPSRCLANQVRFCYASQHCSNTDMSLSNNSSRLTSTMVVPLASQFAPSTTVFEQPTNPSLELRRLFSLNLVSLPSSHQAKSAVLSPASRSDRSPVGPVKWMSVWAALSKARLTGLVVSTALAGCALAAPSPLVCEAFLAHPATSLLALGVGTMLTSASANSINQIMEVQYDGLMKRTRMRPLVRKLISPVGASVFASTTAALGLSILYVGTNSLVASMAAGNLLLYTCVYTPLKRVSQVNTWVGSLVGAIPPLMGWAAATGSLHTGSLVLACLLYAWQFPHFMSLSWLARREYAQAGYVMTANVTPQRARAAALRHSLLASLICFLGAGGESAGQVSWSGGLAAAPFNAMLVYYAMRFYSTPLENAGAVCSAARGLFRVSLLHLPAVMTVLLVCSHCGFATG
;
A
#
# COMPACT_ATOMS: atom_id res chain seq x y z
N MET A 1 -16.66 -35.14 30.24
CA MET A 1 -15.20 -34.97 30.42
C MET A 1 -14.94 -33.88 31.47
N PRO A 2 -13.78 -33.86 32.15
CA PRO A 2 -13.73 -33.45 33.56
C PRO A 2 -13.94 -31.96 33.81
N SER A 3 -14.60 -31.66 34.93
CA SER A 3 -14.89 -30.30 35.37
C SER A 3 -13.62 -29.59 35.88
N ILE A 4 -13.21 -28.54 35.18
CA ILE A 4 -12.09 -27.68 35.59
C ILE A 4 -12.50 -26.85 36.81
N LYS A 5 -12.21 -27.37 38.01
CA LYS A 5 -12.38 -26.64 39.28
C LYS A 5 -11.31 -25.55 39.42
N LEU A 6 -11.59 -24.35 38.89
CA LEU A 6 -10.81 -23.16 39.21
C LEU A 6 -11.00 -22.79 40.69
N LYS A 7 -9.87 -22.70 41.43
CA LYS A 7 -9.84 -22.31 42.84
C LYS A 7 -10.48 -20.93 43.03
N LYS A 8 -11.55 -20.85 43.84
CA LYS A 8 -12.10 -19.57 44.33
C LYS A 8 -11.10 -18.86 45.25
N SER A 9 -10.23 -18.04 44.69
CA SER A 9 -9.40 -17.10 45.45
C SER A 9 -10.08 -15.73 45.49
N SER A 10 -10.64 -15.39 46.65
CA SER A 10 -11.34 -14.12 46.87
C SER A 10 -10.35 -12.95 47.06
N LYS A 11 -9.77 -12.46 45.96
CA LYS A 11 -9.18 -11.11 45.88
C LYS A 11 -9.71 -10.40 44.63
N ARG A 12 -10.13 -9.14 44.79
CA ARG A 12 -10.61 -8.29 43.69
C ARG A 12 -9.45 -8.01 42.72
N TYR A 13 -9.28 -8.84 41.70
CA TYR A 13 -8.45 -8.53 40.54
C TYR A 13 -9.17 -7.50 39.67
N ARG A 14 -9.12 -6.23 40.09
CA ARG A 14 -9.28 -5.10 39.17
C ARG A 14 -7.94 -4.99 38.44
N THR A 15 -7.96 -4.97 37.10
CA THR A 15 -6.70 -4.81 36.35
C THR A 15 -6.02 -3.50 36.75
N ASP A 16 -4.71 -3.58 36.98
CA ASP A 16 -3.93 -2.46 37.51
C ASP A 16 -4.09 -1.22 36.60
N PRO A 17 -4.50 -0.06 37.15
CA PRO A 17 -4.62 1.18 36.39
C PRO A 17 -3.35 1.57 35.63
N GLU A 18 -2.16 1.21 36.12
CA GLU A 18 -0.90 1.45 35.42
C GLU A 18 -0.72 0.51 34.22
N LEU A 19 -1.05 -0.77 34.37
CA LEU A 19 -1.01 -1.76 33.27
C LEU A 19 -1.99 -1.39 32.13
N ARG A 20 -3.17 -0.84 32.47
CA ARG A 20 -4.10 -0.28 31.47
C ARG A 20 -3.55 0.95 30.74
N ARG A 21 -2.69 1.77 31.39
CA ARG A 21 -2.11 2.98 30.80
C ARG A 21 -0.86 2.71 29.97
N SER A 22 -0.02 1.77 30.35
CA SER A 22 1.23 1.45 29.64
C SER A 22 1.01 0.58 28.39
N VAL A 23 0.14 -0.43 28.47
CA VAL A 23 0.07 -1.51 27.45
C VAL A 23 -0.86 -1.20 26.25
N GLY A 24 -1.49 -0.03 26.22
CA GLY A 24 -2.15 0.48 25.01
C GLY A 24 -1.19 0.59 23.80
N ARG A 25 0.13 0.72 24.05
CA ARG A 25 1.18 0.91 23.04
C ARG A 25 2.05 -0.32 22.75
N ALA A 26 1.86 -1.44 23.45
CA ALA A 26 2.69 -2.63 23.27
C ALA A 26 2.57 -3.20 21.84
N ALA A 27 3.68 -3.65 21.27
CA ALA A 27 3.68 -4.21 19.92
C ALA A 27 2.80 -5.48 19.83
N PRO A 28 2.04 -5.70 18.74
CA PRO A 28 1.32 -6.95 18.52
C PRO A 28 2.25 -8.16 18.59
N GLY A 29 1.87 -9.18 19.35
CA GLY A 29 2.70 -10.35 19.63
C GLY A 29 3.84 -10.16 20.65
N SER A 30 3.94 -9.02 21.35
CA SER A 30 4.94 -8.84 22.43
C SER A 30 4.57 -9.58 23.73
N VAL A 31 5.53 -9.75 24.64
CA VAL A 31 5.30 -10.32 25.97
C VAL A 31 4.37 -9.43 26.81
N GLU A 32 4.55 -8.10 26.73
CA GLU A 32 3.66 -7.12 27.36
C GLU A 32 2.21 -7.26 26.85
N ARG A 33 2.04 -7.50 25.53
CA ARG A 33 0.73 -7.72 24.91
C ARG A 33 0.09 -9.01 25.43
N LEU A 34 0.87 -10.09 25.62
CA LEU A 34 0.38 -11.34 26.21
C LEU A 34 -0.12 -11.12 27.65
N GLN A 35 0.67 -10.49 28.52
CA GLN A 35 0.30 -10.22 29.91
C GLN A 35 -1.00 -9.41 30.02
N TYR A 36 -1.24 -8.47 29.10
CA TYR A 36 -2.49 -7.73 29.05
C TYR A 36 -3.68 -8.55 28.54
N LEU A 37 -3.46 -9.44 27.57
CA LEU A 37 -4.49 -10.38 27.11
C LEU A 37 -4.87 -11.39 28.21
N GLU A 38 -3.88 -11.93 28.93
CA GLU A 38 -4.08 -12.75 30.13
C GLU A 38 -4.91 -12.00 31.19
N ALA A 39 -4.56 -10.74 31.46
CA ALA A 39 -5.28 -9.91 32.42
C ALA A 39 -6.74 -9.66 32.00
N LEU A 40 -7.01 -9.41 30.71
CA LEU A 40 -8.37 -9.28 30.17
C LEU A 40 -9.16 -10.59 30.24
N VAL A 41 -8.55 -11.73 29.92
CA VAL A 41 -9.20 -13.06 29.98
C VAL A 41 -9.54 -13.41 31.43
N ASN A 42 -8.63 -13.18 32.37
CA ASN A 42 -8.90 -13.35 33.80
C ASN A 42 -10.04 -12.42 34.28
N GLU A 43 -10.06 -11.16 33.85
CA GLU A 43 -11.11 -10.20 34.19
C GLU A 43 -12.48 -10.60 33.59
N LEU A 44 -12.51 -11.18 32.39
CA LEU A 44 -13.71 -11.73 31.74
C LEU A 44 -14.30 -12.91 32.52
N CYS A 45 -13.44 -13.84 32.98
CA CYS A 45 -13.85 -15.03 33.73
C CYS A 45 -14.35 -14.73 35.16
N VAL A 46 -13.88 -13.65 35.78
CA VAL A 46 -14.28 -13.23 37.14
C VAL A 46 -15.53 -12.32 37.14
N THR A 47 -15.83 -11.69 36.01
CA THR A 47 -16.91 -10.69 35.90
C THR A 47 -18.30 -11.30 35.74
N ASN A 48 -19.24 -10.94 36.63
CA ASN A 48 -20.66 -11.28 36.50
C ASN A 48 -21.52 -10.18 35.83
N LEU A 49 -20.96 -8.99 35.57
CA LEU A 49 -21.67 -7.87 34.94
C LEU A 49 -21.66 -7.99 33.40
N ILE A 50 -22.83 -8.21 32.79
CA ILE A 50 -22.97 -8.44 31.34
C ILE A 50 -22.42 -7.27 30.52
N ASP A 51 -22.71 -6.02 30.89
CA ASP A 51 -22.22 -4.84 30.16
C ASP A 51 -20.68 -4.71 30.20
N TYR A 52 -20.05 -5.21 31.26
CA TYR A 52 -18.59 -5.24 31.37
C TYR A 52 -17.99 -6.42 30.59
N LYS A 53 -18.66 -7.59 30.58
CA LYS A 53 -18.32 -8.69 29.66
C LYS A 53 -18.37 -8.20 28.19
N GLN A 54 -19.38 -7.43 27.79
CA GLN A 54 -19.47 -6.86 26.43
C GLN A 54 -18.22 -6.04 26.06
N GLN A 55 -17.74 -5.17 26.96
CA GLN A 55 -16.57 -4.34 26.71
C GLN A 55 -15.29 -5.19 26.55
N ILE A 56 -15.10 -6.22 27.39
CA ILE A 56 -13.93 -7.09 27.31
C ILE A 56 -13.97 -7.96 26.05
N VAL A 57 -15.12 -8.56 25.72
CA VAL A 57 -15.32 -9.34 24.49
C VAL A 57 -15.10 -8.49 23.25
N ALA A 58 -15.59 -7.24 23.22
CA ALA A 58 -15.34 -6.30 22.13
C ALA A 58 -13.83 -6.03 21.95
N ASN A 59 -13.10 -5.82 23.05
CA ASN A 59 -11.66 -5.61 23.00
C ASN A 59 -10.91 -6.85 22.48
N LEU A 60 -11.24 -8.05 22.96
CA LEU A 60 -10.65 -9.31 22.47
C LEU A 60 -10.94 -9.53 20.98
N GLY A 61 -12.17 -9.26 20.54
CA GLY A 61 -12.57 -9.31 19.14
C GLY A 61 -11.82 -8.31 18.25
N ASN A 62 -11.50 -7.12 18.77
CA ASN A 62 -10.66 -6.14 18.07
C ASN A 62 -9.19 -6.60 17.98
N PHE A 63 -8.63 -7.20 19.04
CA PHE A 63 -7.25 -7.74 19.00
C PHE A 63 -7.11 -8.91 18.02
N ALA A 64 -8.16 -9.71 17.82
CA ALA A 64 -8.21 -10.82 16.86
C ALA A 64 -8.14 -10.38 15.38
N HIS A 65 -8.28 -9.09 15.08
CA HIS A 65 -8.15 -8.56 13.72
C HIS A 65 -6.69 -8.43 13.26
N ASP A 66 -5.70 -8.47 14.17
CA ASP A 66 -4.27 -8.53 13.81
C ASP A 66 -3.77 -9.98 13.92
N PRO A 67 -3.33 -10.62 12.82
CA PRO A 67 -2.90 -12.03 12.83
C PRO A 67 -1.70 -12.29 13.75
N ARG A 68 -0.93 -11.26 14.14
CA ARG A 68 0.19 -11.38 15.09
C ARG A 68 -0.26 -11.65 16.53
N ASN A 69 -1.49 -11.29 16.88
CA ASN A 69 -2.06 -11.57 18.21
C ASN A 69 -2.74 -12.95 18.26
N CYS A 70 -3.13 -13.53 17.11
CA CYS A 70 -3.87 -14.79 17.07
C CYS A 70 -3.18 -15.96 17.80
N PRO A 71 -1.85 -16.18 17.73
CA PRO A 71 -1.20 -17.23 18.50
C PRO A 71 -1.41 -17.06 20.01
N GLN A 72 -1.30 -15.83 20.52
CA GLN A 72 -1.49 -15.50 21.94
C GLN A 72 -2.96 -15.65 22.36
N LEU A 73 -3.91 -15.20 21.54
CA LEU A 73 -5.34 -15.35 21.80
C LEU A 73 -5.77 -16.82 21.81
N ILE A 74 -5.20 -17.65 20.92
CA ILE A 74 -5.48 -19.09 20.84
C ILE A 74 -4.82 -19.84 22.00
N SER A 75 -3.60 -19.46 22.45
CA SER A 75 -2.98 -20.06 23.64
C SER A 75 -3.68 -19.69 24.96
N LEU A 76 -4.51 -18.65 24.95
CA LEU A 76 -5.37 -18.25 26.07
C LEU A 76 -6.82 -18.76 25.92
N ASP A 77 -7.06 -19.71 25.01
CA ASP A 77 -8.36 -20.33 24.73
C ASP A 77 -9.51 -19.35 24.43
N VAL A 78 -9.20 -18.15 23.93
CA VAL A 78 -10.20 -17.10 23.66
C VAL A 78 -11.27 -17.59 22.68
N HIS A 79 -10.92 -18.41 21.69
CA HIS A 79 -11.88 -19.02 20.77
C HIS A 79 -12.89 -19.92 21.49
N LEU A 80 -12.48 -20.68 22.51
CA LEU A 80 -13.39 -21.51 23.32
C LEU A 80 -14.25 -20.65 24.25
N ILE A 81 -13.66 -19.63 24.89
CA ILE A 81 -14.37 -18.71 25.78
C ILE A 81 -15.48 -17.97 25.02
N LEU A 82 -15.22 -17.52 23.78
CA LEU A 82 -16.24 -16.88 22.94
C LEU A 82 -17.34 -17.87 22.52
N LEU A 83 -17.00 -19.12 22.21
CA LEU A 83 -17.99 -20.17 21.90
C LEU A 83 -18.87 -20.50 23.12
N GLU A 84 -18.31 -20.52 24.33
CA GLU A 84 -19.06 -20.72 25.57
C GLU A 84 -20.01 -19.55 25.85
N ILE A 85 -19.54 -18.31 25.72
CA ILE A 85 -20.37 -17.11 25.86
C ILE A 85 -21.57 -17.13 24.89
N ILE A 86 -21.37 -17.58 23.65
CA ILE A 86 -22.48 -17.77 22.70
C ILE A 86 -23.44 -18.85 23.21
N ARG A 87 -22.93 -20.00 23.66
CA ARG A 87 -23.75 -21.11 24.15
C ARG A 87 -24.61 -20.72 25.36
N GLU A 88 -24.02 -20.05 26.35
CA GLU A 88 -24.69 -19.60 27.57
C GLU A 88 -25.74 -18.51 27.29
N HIS A 89 -25.38 -17.46 26.55
CA HIS A 89 -26.22 -16.27 26.42
C HIS A 89 -27.24 -16.34 25.25
N LEU A 90 -27.11 -17.28 24.31
CA LEU A 90 -28.06 -17.40 23.20
C LEU A 90 -29.49 -17.70 23.68
N GLN A 91 -29.68 -18.66 24.58
CA GLN A 91 -31.02 -18.99 25.10
C GLN A 91 -31.66 -17.81 25.84
N ILE A 92 -30.85 -17.01 26.56
CA ILE A 92 -31.30 -15.80 27.26
C ILE A 92 -31.70 -14.71 26.25
N ALA A 93 -30.96 -14.57 25.15
CA ALA A 93 -31.25 -13.65 24.06
C ALA A 93 -32.53 -14.02 23.25
N LEU A 94 -32.93 -15.29 23.27
CA LEU A 94 -34.13 -15.79 22.59
C LEU A 94 -35.41 -15.73 23.45
N SER A 95 -35.30 -15.45 24.75
CA SER A 95 -36.44 -15.52 25.67
C SER A 95 -37.50 -14.41 25.42
N PRO A 96 -38.79 -14.76 25.23
CA PRO A 96 -39.83 -13.79 24.89
C PRO A 96 -40.44 -13.02 26.08
N SER A 97 -40.08 -13.32 27.34
CA SER A 97 -40.84 -12.86 28.53
C SER A 97 -40.08 -11.93 29.49
N SER A 98 -40.82 -10.93 30.00
CA SER A 98 -40.57 -9.99 31.12
C SER A 98 -39.25 -9.17 31.20
N GLN A 99 -38.09 -9.66 30.78
CA GLN A 99 -36.79 -8.99 30.97
C GLN A 99 -36.15 -8.46 29.66
N LYS A 100 -36.86 -7.62 28.90
CA LYS A 100 -36.37 -7.04 27.62
C LYS A 100 -34.95 -6.46 27.69
N LYS A 101 -34.56 -5.81 28.79
CA LYS A 101 -33.19 -5.27 28.98
C LYS A 101 -32.12 -6.35 29.10
N SER A 102 -32.40 -7.44 29.82
CA SER A 102 -31.46 -8.57 30.03
C SER A 102 -31.26 -9.38 28.74
N ALA A 103 -32.36 -9.64 28.02
CA ALA A 103 -32.33 -10.28 26.71
C ALA A 103 -31.54 -9.47 25.68
N ALA A 104 -31.76 -8.14 25.60
CA ALA A 104 -31.02 -7.26 24.70
C ALA A 104 -29.52 -7.19 25.04
N ALA A 105 -29.15 -7.12 26.32
CA ALA A 105 -27.75 -7.13 26.75
C ALA A 105 -27.05 -8.47 26.43
N SER A 106 -27.78 -9.59 26.54
CA SER A 106 -27.29 -10.92 26.15
C SER A 106 -27.16 -11.07 24.63
N ALA A 107 -28.14 -10.60 23.86
CA ALA A 107 -28.10 -10.61 22.38
C ALA A 107 -26.90 -9.82 21.84
N LYS A 108 -26.62 -8.65 22.43
CA LYS A 108 -25.45 -7.83 22.09
C LYS A 108 -24.14 -8.51 22.46
N LEU A 109 -24.07 -9.18 23.62
CA LEU A 109 -22.90 -9.97 24.01
C LEU A 109 -22.62 -11.13 23.04
N VAL A 110 -23.67 -11.85 22.63
CA VAL A 110 -23.59 -12.90 21.58
C VAL A 110 -23.09 -12.32 20.25
N SER A 111 -23.62 -11.17 19.80
CA SER A 111 -23.17 -10.51 18.57
C SER A 111 -21.67 -10.17 18.58
N LEU A 112 -21.18 -9.61 19.70
CA LEU A 112 -19.77 -9.30 19.89
C LEU A 112 -18.89 -10.55 19.93
N ALA A 113 -19.35 -11.64 20.55
CA ALA A 113 -18.62 -12.91 20.60
C ALA A 113 -18.53 -13.57 19.21
N VAL A 114 -19.64 -13.57 18.44
CA VAL A 114 -19.66 -14.04 17.04
C VAL A 114 -18.72 -13.21 16.16
N ALA A 115 -18.68 -11.88 16.33
CA ALA A 115 -17.73 -11.02 15.61
C ALA A 115 -16.26 -11.34 15.98
N GLY A 116 -15.97 -11.61 17.25
CA GLY A 116 -14.65 -12.04 17.70
C GLY A 116 -14.20 -13.37 17.11
N ILE A 117 -15.09 -14.36 17.05
CA ILE A 117 -14.82 -15.64 16.37
C ILE A 117 -14.59 -15.43 14.87
N CYS A 118 -15.41 -14.59 14.21
CA CYS A 118 -15.22 -14.25 12.80
C CYS A 118 -13.83 -13.68 12.53
N ASN A 119 -13.36 -12.74 13.35
CA ASN A 119 -12.00 -12.19 13.24
C ASN A 119 -10.92 -13.26 13.48
N LEU A 120 -11.06 -14.11 14.51
CA LEU A 120 -10.09 -15.19 14.79
C LEU A 120 -10.00 -16.21 13.64
N VAL A 121 -11.13 -16.61 13.06
CA VAL A 121 -11.21 -17.57 11.95
C VAL A 121 -10.65 -16.97 10.66
N THR A 122 -10.92 -15.69 10.40
CA THR A 122 -10.36 -14.95 9.26
C THR A 122 -8.82 -14.84 9.37
N SER A 123 -8.34 -14.42 10.54
CA SER A 123 -6.92 -14.14 10.79
C SER A 123 -6.03 -15.36 11.02
N SER A 124 -6.58 -16.52 11.44
CA SER A 124 -5.80 -17.71 11.82
C SER A 124 -6.11 -18.94 10.96
N GLN A 125 -5.12 -19.39 10.19
CA GLN A 125 -5.22 -20.64 9.42
C GLN A 125 -5.25 -21.88 10.34
N ASN A 126 -4.49 -21.88 11.44
CA ASN A 126 -4.46 -23.01 12.38
C ASN A 126 -5.83 -23.22 13.06
N LEU A 127 -6.54 -22.13 13.36
CA LEU A 127 -7.88 -22.21 13.94
C LEU A 127 -8.91 -22.72 12.91
N ARG A 128 -8.81 -22.31 11.64
CA ARG A 128 -9.63 -22.84 10.55
C ARG A 128 -9.47 -24.36 10.41
N LEU A 129 -8.23 -24.85 10.39
CA LEU A 129 -7.96 -26.30 10.32
C LEU A 129 -8.54 -27.04 11.54
N ARG A 130 -8.35 -26.53 12.76
CA ARG A 130 -8.94 -27.11 13.98
C ARG A 130 -10.46 -27.26 13.88
N PHE A 131 -11.15 -26.19 13.47
CA PHE A 131 -12.61 -26.16 13.33
C PHE A 131 -13.12 -27.00 12.15
N SER A 132 -12.34 -27.13 11.07
CA SER A 132 -12.65 -28.05 9.97
C SER A 132 -12.55 -29.52 10.39
N HIS A 133 -11.61 -29.86 11.27
CA HIS A 133 -11.49 -31.22 11.82
C HIS A 133 -12.51 -31.51 12.94
N ASN A 134 -12.90 -30.50 13.72
CA ASN A 134 -13.83 -30.62 14.85
C ASN A 134 -15.07 -29.72 14.68
N PRO A 135 -15.95 -29.99 13.69
CA PRO A 135 -17.09 -29.12 13.38
C PRO A 135 -18.11 -29.01 14.52
N GLN A 136 -18.09 -29.93 15.50
CA GLN A 136 -18.94 -29.89 16.69
C GLN A 136 -18.63 -28.67 17.59
N GLU A 137 -17.39 -28.16 17.58
CA GLU A 137 -17.01 -26.94 18.34
C GLU A 137 -17.83 -25.72 17.87
N LEU A 138 -18.24 -25.66 16.60
CA LEU A 138 -19.04 -24.55 16.04
C LEU A 138 -20.56 -24.62 16.29
N SER A 139 -21.05 -25.64 17.00
CA SER A 139 -22.48 -25.76 17.33
C SER A 139 -23.14 -24.48 17.88
N PRO A 140 -22.49 -23.62 18.72
CA PRO A 140 -23.09 -22.36 19.17
C PRO A 140 -23.30 -21.36 18.02
N VAL A 141 -22.34 -21.26 17.08
CA VAL A 141 -22.41 -20.36 15.91
C VAL A 141 -23.48 -20.82 14.93
N LEU A 142 -23.68 -22.14 14.79
CA LEU A 142 -24.75 -22.71 13.98
C LEU A 142 -26.14 -22.39 14.57
N ASN A 143 -26.30 -22.49 15.89
CA ASN A 143 -27.54 -22.16 16.58
C ASN A 143 -27.92 -20.67 16.41
N CYS A 144 -26.93 -19.77 16.31
CA CYS A 144 -27.18 -18.38 15.94
C CYS A 144 -27.77 -18.21 14.53
N LEU A 145 -27.37 -19.02 13.54
CA LEU A 145 -27.97 -18.96 12.18
C LEU A 145 -29.44 -19.41 12.15
N GLN A 146 -29.83 -20.29 13.07
CA GLN A 146 -31.20 -20.79 13.19
C GLN A 146 -32.11 -19.84 14.00
N SER A 147 -31.55 -18.78 14.59
CA SER A 147 -32.23 -17.89 15.54
C SER A 147 -33.00 -16.75 14.84
N PRO A 148 -34.33 -16.64 15.00
CA PRO A 148 -35.15 -15.66 14.26
C PRO A 148 -35.10 -14.22 14.80
N THR A 149 -34.46 -13.97 15.94
CA THR A 149 -34.46 -12.66 16.64
C THR A 149 -33.11 -11.94 16.67
N LEU A 150 -32.02 -12.54 16.15
CA LEU A 150 -30.71 -11.91 16.14
C LEU A 150 -30.57 -10.83 15.06
N GLU A 151 -29.71 -9.85 15.31
CA GLU A 151 -29.37 -8.79 14.36
C GLU A 151 -28.74 -9.34 13.07
N ALA A 152 -29.04 -8.71 11.93
CA ALA A 152 -28.55 -9.13 10.62
C ALA A 152 -27.01 -9.19 10.54
N GLY A 153 -26.30 -8.28 11.23
CA GLY A 153 -24.83 -8.30 11.30
C GLY A 153 -24.25 -9.55 11.97
N THR A 154 -24.94 -10.10 12.98
CA THR A 154 -24.55 -11.36 13.64
C THR A 154 -24.68 -12.53 12.67
N LEU A 155 -25.76 -12.58 11.89
CA LEU A 155 -25.98 -13.63 10.88
C LEU A 155 -24.93 -13.56 9.76
N VAL A 156 -24.55 -12.36 9.31
CA VAL A 156 -23.48 -12.17 8.31
C VAL A 156 -22.12 -12.66 8.85
N ASN A 157 -21.78 -12.35 10.10
CA ASN A 157 -20.55 -12.85 10.73
C ASN A 157 -20.56 -14.38 10.87
N CYS A 158 -21.68 -14.99 11.28
CA CYS A 158 -21.84 -16.45 11.31
C CYS A 158 -21.62 -17.08 9.92
N LEU A 159 -22.23 -16.54 8.86
CA LEU A 159 -22.02 -17.04 7.49
C LEU A 159 -20.56 -16.89 7.03
N THR A 160 -19.93 -15.75 7.35
CA THR A 160 -18.53 -15.47 7.00
C THR A 160 -17.57 -16.48 7.64
N VAL A 161 -17.84 -16.91 8.89
CA VAL A 161 -17.11 -18.01 9.54
C VAL A 161 -17.20 -19.31 8.72
N PHE A 162 -18.41 -19.74 8.33
CA PHE A 162 -18.57 -20.99 7.57
C PHE A 162 -17.95 -20.91 6.15
N VAL A 163 -18.04 -19.76 5.49
CA VAL A 163 -17.35 -19.53 4.20
C VAL A 163 -15.83 -19.69 4.34
N HIS A 164 -15.24 -19.16 5.41
CA HIS A 164 -13.82 -19.32 5.69
C HIS A 164 -13.37 -20.74 6.06
N LEU A 165 -14.29 -21.59 6.53
CA LEU A 165 -14.04 -23.01 6.83
C LEU A 165 -14.24 -23.91 5.60
N CYS A 166 -15.18 -23.57 4.70
CA CYS A 166 -15.37 -24.27 3.42
C CYS A 166 -14.36 -23.87 2.33
N ALA A 167 -13.65 -22.74 2.50
CA ALA A 167 -12.61 -22.33 1.58
C ALA A 167 -11.45 -23.36 1.64
N PRO A 168 -11.11 -24.05 0.53
CA PRO A 168 -10.10 -25.10 0.55
C PRO A 168 -8.74 -24.56 0.98
N SER A 169 -7.94 -25.43 1.59
CA SER A 169 -6.60 -25.16 2.16
C SER A 169 -5.51 -24.84 1.13
N VAL A 170 -5.85 -24.11 0.07
CA VAL A 170 -4.92 -23.52 -0.89
C VAL A 170 -4.14 -22.42 -0.17
N HIS A 171 -2.84 -22.30 -0.45
CA HIS A 171 -2.09 -21.09 -0.12
C HIS A 171 -2.75 -19.88 -0.79
N LEU A 172 -3.53 -19.11 -0.03
CA LEU A 172 -4.12 -17.85 -0.48
C LEU A 172 -3.03 -16.80 -0.70
N ARG A 173 -2.32 -16.92 -1.82
CA ARG A 173 -1.97 -15.77 -2.64
C ARG A 173 -3.29 -15.09 -3.04
N GLU A 174 -3.32 -13.77 -3.10
CA GLU A 174 -4.52 -12.98 -3.44
C GLU A 174 -5.04 -13.18 -4.89
N GLN A 175 -4.51 -14.17 -5.62
CA GLN A 175 -4.72 -14.36 -7.05
C GLN A 175 -5.84 -15.36 -7.40
N ASP A 176 -6.29 -16.20 -6.45
CA ASP A 176 -7.13 -17.38 -6.73
C ASP A 176 -8.57 -17.32 -6.16
N CYS A 177 -9.05 -16.14 -5.73
CA CYS A 177 -10.43 -15.97 -5.26
C CYS A 177 -11.42 -15.90 -6.43
N VAL A 178 -12.58 -16.60 -6.34
CA VAL A 178 -13.66 -16.64 -7.37
C VAL A 178 -14.99 -16.05 -6.84
N PHE A 179 -15.79 -15.38 -7.68
CA PHE A 179 -17.03 -14.67 -7.28
C PHE A 179 -18.16 -15.64 -7.58
N PHE A 180 -19.02 -15.83 -6.59
CA PHE A 180 -20.38 -16.25 -6.86
C PHE A 180 -21.17 -15.03 -7.33
N GLU A 181 -21.26 -14.84 -8.64
CA GLU A 181 -22.37 -14.09 -9.20
C GLU A 181 -23.69 -14.84 -8.90
N PRO A 182 -24.79 -14.12 -8.59
CA PRO A 182 -26.08 -14.72 -8.27
C PRO A 182 -26.85 -15.24 -9.51
N ASN A 183 -26.13 -15.79 -10.49
CA ASN A 183 -26.67 -16.59 -11.59
C ASN A 183 -26.53 -18.10 -11.35
N CYS A 184 -25.62 -18.52 -10.45
CA CYS A 184 -25.53 -19.91 -10.01
C CYS A 184 -26.64 -20.24 -9.00
N SER A 185 -27.34 -21.35 -9.24
CA SER A 185 -28.45 -21.81 -8.41
C SER A 185 -28.05 -21.98 -6.93
N THR A 186 -28.95 -21.58 -6.02
CA THR A 186 -28.81 -21.68 -4.56
C THR A 186 -28.44 -23.09 -4.05
N THR A 187 -28.72 -24.10 -4.87
CA THR A 187 -28.33 -25.50 -4.69
C THR A 187 -26.82 -25.74 -4.59
N ALA A 188 -25.96 -25.04 -5.34
CA ALA A 188 -24.53 -25.33 -5.37
C ALA A 188 -23.82 -25.00 -4.04
N PHE A 189 -24.06 -23.79 -3.51
CA PHE A 189 -23.55 -23.34 -2.21
C PHE A 189 -24.09 -24.21 -1.06
N HIS A 190 -25.40 -24.51 -1.09
CA HIS A 190 -26.05 -25.37 -0.11
C HIS A 190 -25.49 -26.80 -0.12
N THR A 191 -25.22 -27.39 -1.29
CA THR A 191 -24.58 -28.70 -1.42
C THR A 191 -23.15 -28.69 -0.89
N SER A 192 -22.37 -27.63 -1.16
CA SER A 192 -20.99 -27.53 -0.65
C SER A 192 -20.93 -27.50 0.88
N ILE A 193 -21.80 -26.71 1.55
CA ILE A 193 -21.89 -26.67 3.01
C ILE A 193 -22.45 -27.98 3.57
N ARG A 194 -23.50 -28.55 2.96
CA ARG A 194 -24.07 -29.84 3.37
C ARG A 194 -23.03 -30.98 3.31
N ASN A 195 -22.17 -30.98 2.29
CA ASN A 195 -21.15 -32.00 2.11
C ASN A 195 -19.98 -31.83 3.11
N HIS A 196 -19.57 -30.60 3.42
CA HIS A 196 -18.52 -30.34 4.43
C HIS A 196 -19.00 -30.51 5.86
N PHE A 197 -20.28 -30.26 6.14
CA PHE A 197 -20.86 -30.33 7.47
C PHE A 197 -22.10 -31.24 7.50
N PRO A 198 -21.94 -32.57 7.38
CA PRO A 198 -23.08 -33.52 7.31
C PRO A 198 -23.95 -33.54 8.58
N ALA A 199 -23.43 -33.06 9.72
CA ALA A 199 -24.20 -32.85 10.94
C ALA A 199 -25.22 -31.68 10.85
N VAL A 200 -25.07 -30.79 9.86
CA VAL A 200 -25.99 -29.66 9.64
C VAL A 200 -27.22 -30.16 8.89
N ARG A 201 -28.24 -30.59 9.64
CA ARG A 201 -29.59 -30.78 9.09
C ARG A 201 -30.14 -29.43 8.63
N PHE A 202 -30.00 -29.15 7.34
CA PHE A 202 -30.61 -28.01 6.64
C PHE A 202 -32.15 -28.18 6.56
N GLY A 203 -32.82 -28.01 7.69
CA GLY A 203 -34.24 -27.65 7.76
C GLY A 203 -34.43 -26.17 7.47
N MET A 204 -33.92 -25.67 6.33
CA MET A 204 -34.12 -24.27 5.95
C MET A 204 -35.55 -24.08 5.45
N THR A 205 -36.42 -23.59 6.33
CA THR A 205 -37.72 -23.05 5.95
C THR A 205 -37.50 -21.90 4.94
N ILE A 206 -38.31 -21.86 3.89
CA ILE A 206 -38.24 -20.87 2.79
C ILE A 206 -38.18 -19.42 3.31
N LEU A 207 -38.77 -19.14 4.48
CA LEU A 207 -38.71 -17.87 5.20
C LEU A 207 -37.28 -17.32 5.42
N THR A 208 -36.28 -18.16 5.70
CA THR A 208 -34.93 -17.70 6.05
C THR A 208 -34.17 -17.21 4.81
N ILE A 209 -34.34 -17.92 3.69
CA ILE A 209 -33.85 -17.49 2.37
C ILE A 209 -34.62 -16.24 1.91
N HIS A 210 -35.93 -16.19 2.14
CA HIS A 210 -36.73 -15.01 1.81
C HIS A 210 -36.35 -13.79 2.66
N ARG A 211 -35.93 -13.94 3.92
CA ARG A 211 -35.35 -12.87 4.75
C ARG A 211 -34.01 -12.38 4.21
N PHE A 212 -33.13 -13.27 3.77
CA PHE A 212 -31.86 -12.90 3.12
C PHE A 212 -32.13 -12.09 1.84
N LEU A 213 -33.05 -12.55 0.99
CA LEU A 213 -33.43 -11.87 -0.25
C LEU A 213 -34.23 -10.57 -0.03
N SER A 214 -35.05 -10.47 1.02
CA SER A 214 -35.77 -9.23 1.33
C SER A 214 -34.87 -8.19 2.00
N LEU A 215 -33.92 -8.57 2.85
CA LEU A 215 -32.87 -7.67 3.35
C LEU A 215 -32.02 -7.07 2.20
N VAL A 216 -31.85 -7.80 1.11
CA VAL A 216 -31.17 -7.32 -0.11
C VAL A 216 -32.07 -6.43 -0.99
N ARG A 217 -33.41 -6.50 -0.86
CA ARG A 217 -34.37 -5.74 -1.70
C ARG A 217 -35.01 -4.52 -1.01
N TYR A 218 -35.09 -4.46 0.32
CA TYR A 218 -35.88 -3.45 1.04
C TYR A 218 -35.11 -2.15 1.37
N HIS A 219 -34.64 -1.42 0.35
CA HIS A 219 -34.50 0.05 0.44
C HIS A 219 -34.51 0.79 -0.93
N PRO A 220 -35.55 0.66 -1.78
CA PRO A 220 -35.58 1.29 -3.11
C PRO A 220 -36.46 2.55 -3.15
N SER A 221 -36.21 3.56 -2.31
CA SER A 221 -36.73 4.94 -2.52
C SER A 221 -36.14 5.98 -1.57
N ARG A 222 -35.86 7.17 -2.11
CA ARG A 222 -35.45 8.40 -1.40
C ARG A 222 -34.10 8.39 -0.65
N CYS A 223 -33.02 8.16 -1.38
CA CYS A 223 -31.81 9.01 -1.31
C CYS A 223 -30.82 8.64 -2.43
N LEU A 224 -30.55 9.56 -3.35
CA LEU A 224 -29.56 9.42 -4.43
C LEU A 224 -28.14 9.78 -3.93
N ALA A 225 -27.70 9.06 -2.89
CA ALA A 225 -26.32 9.07 -2.39
C ALA A 225 -26.07 7.79 -1.59
N ASN A 226 -24.90 7.16 -1.77
CA ASN A 226 -24.49 5.88 -1.17
C ASN A 226 -25.29 4.64 -1.62
N GLN A 227 -24.87 4.05 -2.75
CA GLN A 227 -25.11 2.63 -3.01
C GLN A 227 -24.44 1.79 -1.91
N VAL A 228 -25.22 0.97 -1.19
CA VAL A 228 -24.67 -0.07 -0.30
C VAL A 228 -24.12 -1.20 -1.18
N ARG A 229 -22.81 -1.17 -1.45
CA ARG A 229 -22.10 -2.24 -2.20
C ARG A 229 -21.57 -3.31 -1.24
N PHE A 230 -21.84 -4.58 -1.55
CA PHE A 230 -21.37 -5.77 -0.82
C PHE A 230 -19.97 -6.23 -1.23
N CYS A 231 -19.30 -6.98 -0.31
CA CYS A 231 -17.99 -7.66 -0.52
C CYS A 231 -17.41 -8.46 0.74
N TYR A 232 -16.28 -8.04 1.39
CA TYR A 232 -15.16 -8.83 2.03
C TYR A 232 -13.86 -8.04 2.48
N ALA A 233 -13.80 -7.16 3.50
CA ALA A 233 -12.77 -6.08 3.53
C ALA A 233 -11.40 -6.38 4.17
N SER A 234 -10.39 -5.67 3.66
CA SER A 234 -9.12 -5.42 4.35
C SER A 234 -8.40 -4.16 3.84
N GLN A 235 -8.57 -3.01 4.52
CA GLN A 235 -7.46 -2.09 4.83
C GLN A 235 -7.87 -0.96 5.79
N HIS A 236 -7.02 -0.75 6.80
CA HIS A 236 -6.86 0.45 7.64
C HIS A 236 -8.04 0.94 8.51
N CYS A 237 -8.13 0.37 9.72
CA CYS A 237 -8.22 1.25 10.90
C CYS A 237 -6.92 2.09 10.97
N SER A 238 -7.03 3.36 10.61
CA SER A 238 -6.01 4.37 10.86
C SER A 238 -5.80 4.58 12.37
N ASN A 239 -4.59 4.95 12.77
CA ASN A 239 -4.33 5.53 14.11
C ASN A 239 -5.05 6.88 14.24
N THR A 240 -6.33 6.84 14.58
CA THR A 240 -7.02 7.89 15.34
C THR A 240 -7.08 7.41 16.78
N ASP A 241 -6.67 8.28 17.71
CA ASP A 241 -6.43 7.98 19.11
C ASP A 241 -7.42 6.99 19.74
N MET A 242 -6.93 5.81 20.16
CA MET A 242 -7.51 5.08 21.28
C MET A 242 -7.25 5.85 22.59
N SER A 243 -7.83 7.05 22.66
CA SER A 243 -8.42 7.49 23.91
C SER A 243 -9.50 6.47 24.29
N LEU A 244 -9.54 6.07 25.56
CA LEU A 244 -10.63 5.28 26.13
C LEU A 244 -11.90 6.14 26.16
N SER A 245 -12.56 6.30 25.01
CA SER A 245 -13.89 6.92 24.90
C SER A 245 -14.97 5.84 25.08
N ASN A 246 -15.93 6.10 25.96
CA ASN A 246 -16.97 5.16 26.38
C ASN A 246 -18.06 4.92 25.30
N ASN A 247 -17.70 4.38 24.14
CA ASN A 247 -18.64 4.06 23.05
C ASN A 247 -18.69 2.55 22.77
N SER A 248 -19.49 1.85 23.57
CA SER A 248 -19.64 0.38 23.58
C SER A 248 -20.56 -0.18 22.47
N SER A 249 -20.62 0.43 21.28
CA SER A 249 -21.78 0.28 20.38
C SER A 249 -21.54 -0.05 18.91
N ARG A 250 -20.32 -0.12 18.37
CA ARG A 250 -20.10 -0.47 16.94
C ARG A 250 -18.88 -1.36 16.69
N LEU A 251 -19.13 -2.66 16.59
CA LEU A 251 -18.23 -3.67 16.01
C LEU A 251 -18.87 -4.14 14.69
N THR A 252 -18.73 -3.32 13.63
CA THR A 252 -19.35 -3.56 12.32
C THR A 252 -18.33 -4.12 11.32
N SER A 253 -18.27 -5.44 11.20
CA SER A 253 -17.50 -6.13 10.15
C SER A 253 -17.99 -5.70 8.75
N THR A 254 -17.09 -5.18 7.90
CA THR A 254 -17.43 -4.60 6.56
C THR A 254 -16.52 -5.14 5.42
N MET A 255 -16.56 -4.59 4.18
CA MET A 255 -16.50 -5.40 2.94
C MET A 255 -15.77 -4.89 1.62
N VAL A 256 -14.72 -5.60 1.11
CA VAL A 256 -14.05 -5.60 -0.26
C VAL A 256 -13.48 -7.02 -0.77
N VAL A 257 -14.28 -8.07 -1.16
CA VAL A 257 -13.78 -9.40 -1.69
C VAL A 257 -13.14 -9.20 -3.09
N PRO A 258 -11.98 -9.81 -3.41
CA PRO A 258 -11.35 -9.71 -4.73
C PRO A 258 -11.60 -10.92 -5.64
N LEU A 259 -11.36 -10.79 -6.96
CA LEU A 259 -11.46 -11.89 -7.94
C LEU A 259 -10.36 -12.06 -8.98
N ALA A 260 -10.19 -13.32 -9.38
CA ALA A 260 -9.96 -13.76 -10.75
C ALA A 260 -10.69 -15.08 -11.04
N SER A 261 -10.73 -15.51 -12.30
CA SER A 261 -11.51 -16.69 -12.73
C SER A 261 -10.73 -17.56 -13.74
N GLN A 262 -10.96 -18.88 -13.64
CA GLN A 262 -10.84 -19.93 -14.69
C GLN A 262 -9.56 -20.80 -14.83
N PHE A 263 -9.76 -22.08 -14.46
CA PHE A 263 -9.36 -23.36 -15.11
C PHE A 263 -7.88 -23.81 -15.28
N ALA A 264 -7.40 -24.66 -14.34
CA ALA A 264 -7.26 -26.16 -14.40
C ALA A 264 -6.62 -26.87 -15.64
N PRO A 265 -6.21 -28.18 -15.59
CA PRO A 265 -6.17 -29.15 -14.47
C PRO A 265 -4.86 -30.01 -14.33
N SER A 266 -4.87 -30.95 -13.36
CA SER A 266 -4.06 -32.21 -13.30
C SER A 266 -2.55 -32.12 -12.93
N THR A 267 -1.92 -33.01 -12.13
CA THR A 267 -2.37 -34.27 -11.46
C THR A 267 -1.49 -34.60 -10.24
N THR A 268 -2.03 -35.41 -9.30
CA THR A 268 -1.40 -36.34 -8.30
C THR A 268 0.14 -36.44 -8.23
N VAL A 269 0.77 -36.57 -7.05
CA VAL A 269 0.80 -37.80 -6.20
C VAL A 269 0.80 -37.50 -4.69
N PHE A 270 0.32 -38.47 -3.91
CA PHE A 270 0.17 -38.52 -2.45
C PHE A 270 1.45 -39.03 -1.77
N GLU A 271 1.91 -38.41 -0.68
CA GLU A 271 2.65 -39.13 0.39
C GLU A 271 2.62 -38.38 1.73
N GLN A 272 2.43 -39.14 2.81
CA GLN A 272 2.40 -38.72 4.22
C GLN A 272 2.62 -39.99 5.08
N PRO A 273 3.01 -39.90 6.37
CA PRO A 273 3.98 -38.98 6.97
C PRO A 273 4.97 -39.73 7.90
N THR A 274 6.19 -39.24 8.08
CA THR A 274 7.08 -39.76 9.15
C THR A 274 7.77 -38.64 9.96
N ASN A 275 7.51 -38.68 11.26
CA ASN A 275 8.39 -38.18 12.32
C ASN A 275 8.93 -39.46 13.02
N PRO A 276 10.20 -39.49 13.48
CA PRO A 276 10.47 -38.84 14.77
C PRO A 276 11.84 -38.15 14.91
N SER A 277 11.93 -37.50 16.06
CA SER A 277 13.02 -36.76 16.70
C SER A 277 14.44 -37.36 16.72
N LEU A 278 15.40 -36.46 17.09
CA LEU A 278 16.79 -36.68 17.52
C LEU A 278 17.81 -37.10 16.43
N GLU A 279 18.68 -36.15 16.04
CA GLU A 279 20.13 -36.20 16.32
C GLU A 279 20.87 -34.93 15.83
N LEU A 280 22.09 -34.68 16.38
CA LEU A 280 23.16 -33.80 15.84
C LEU A 280 22.78 -32.35 15.44
N ARG A 281 23.09 -31.30 16.20
CA ARG A 281 24.19 -31.10 17.17
C ARG A 281 25.60 -31.31 16.62
N ARG A 282 25.93 -30.68 15.48
CA ARG A 282 27.29 -30.26 15.08
C ARG A 282 27.21 -29.14 14.02
N LEU A 283 28.32 -28.41 13.83
CA LEU A 283 28.49 -27.31 12.87
C LEU A 283 27.74 -25.99 13.17
N PHE A 284 28.09 -25.34 14.28
CA PHE A 284 28.41 -23.89 14.27
C PHE A 284 29.30 -23.55 15.48
N SER A 285 30.59 -23.72 15.28
CA SER A 285 31.67 -23.30 16.18
C SER A 285 32.65 -22.45 15.37
N LEU A 286 33.28 -21.46 16.02
CA LEU A 286 34.19 -20.45 15.46
C LEU A 286 33.45 -19.31 14.71
N ASN A 287 33.65 -18.01 15.01
CA ASN A 287 34.60 -17.35 15.91
C ASN A 287 33.93 -16.27 16.78
N LEU A 288 34.33 -16.20 18.06
CA LEU A 288 34.22 -14.95 18.82
C LEU A 288 35.36 -14.00 18.41
N VAL A 289 35.04 -12.72 18.28
CA VAL A 289 35.99 -11.61 18.49
C VAL A 289 35.35 -10.69 19.52
N SER A 290 36.15 -10.21 20.47
CA SER A 290 35.69 -9.70 21.76
C SER A 290 35.94 -8.20 21.97
N LEU A 291 35.30 -7.65 23.01
CA LEU A 291 35.55 -6.37 23.71
C LEU A 291 35.09 -5.06 23.03
N PRO A 292 34.84 -3.97 23.80
CA PRO A 292 34.76 -3.86 25.27
C PRO A 292 33.43 -3.27 25.79
N SER A 293 33.28 -3.26 27.12
CA SER A 293 32.16 -2.70 27.88
C SER A 293 32.26 -1.20 28.13
N SER A 294 31.13 -0.63 28.59
CA SER A 294 31.00 0.61 29.37
C SER A 294 31.52 1.94 28.79
N HIS A 295 30.58 2.74 28.27
CA HIS A 295 30.54 4.17 28.60
C HIS A 295 29.13 4.58 29.01
N GLN A 296 29.04 5.33 30.11
CA GLN A 296 27.79 5.87 30.65
C GLN A 296 27.22 6.95 29.72
N ALA A 297 25.99 6.76 29.25
CA ALA A 297 25.18 7.85 28.70
C ALA A 297 24.11 8.23 29.73
N LYS A 298 24.18 9.46 30.25
CA LYS A 298 23.28 9.95 31.31
C LYS A 298 21.83 9.92 30.85
N SER A 299 20.94 9.43 31.71
CA SER A 299 19.49 9.43 31.49
C SER A 299 18.96 10.86 31.50
N ALA A 300 18.58 11.38 30.32
CA ALA A 300 17.82 12.62 30.20
C ALA A 300 16.33 12.30 30.20
N VAL A 301 15.68 12.44 31.36
CA VAL A 301 14.24 12.27 31.52
C VAL A 301 13.51 13.34 30.69
N LEU A 302 12.88 12.92 29.58
CA LEU A 302 11.98 13.79 28.83
C LEU A 302 10.60 13.78 29.48
N SER A 303 10.27 14.86 30.18
CA SER A 303 8.92 15.16 30.67
C SER A 303 7.89 15.13 29.53
N PRO A 304 6.60 14.81 29.82
CA PRO A 304 5.58 14.73 28.79
C PRO A 304 5.43 16.08 28.08
N ALA A 305 5.49 16.04 26.74
CA ALA A 305 5.34 17.22 25.91
C ALA A 305 4.02 17.94 26.23
N SER A 306 4.14 19.19 26.67
CA SER A 306 3.03 20.13 26.79
C SER A 306 2.28 20.26 25.45
N ARG A 307 1.03 20.73 25.49
CA ARG A 307 0.30 21.18 24.30
C ARG A 307 1.25 22.03 23.46
N SER A 308 1.50 21.63 22.21
CA SER A 308 2.48 22.29 21.36
C SER A 308 2.09 23.75 21.18
N ASP A 309 2.82 24.62 21.86
CA ASP A 309 2.72 26.05 21.68
C ASP A 309 2.94 26.36 20.18
N ARG A 310 2.00 27.10 19.59
CA ARG A 310 2.05 27.48 18.16
C ARG A 310 2.99 28.67 17.99
N SER A 311 4.22 28.51 18.48
CA SER A 311 5.31 29.44 18.21
C SER A 311 5.40 29.68 16.69
N PRO A 312 5.45 30.96 16.24
CA PRO A 312 5.49 31.26 14.82
C PRO A 312 6.71 30.58 14.19
N VAL A 313 6.43 29.81 13.13
CA VAL A 313 7.46 29.09 12.38
C VAL A 313 8.40 30.13 11.77
N GLY A 314 9.65 30.19 12.25
CA GLY A 314 10.63 31.18 11.76
C GLY A 314 10.96 31.02 10.26
N PRO A 315 11.49 32.07 9.60
CA PRO A 315 11.64 32.10 8.14
C PRO A 315 12.51 30.96 7.59
N VAL A 316 13.61 30.62 8.26
CA VAL A 316 14.48 29.49 7.90
C VAL A 316 13.72 28.15 7.92
N LYS A 317 12.76 28.01 8.85
CA LYS A 317 11.93 26.81 9.01
C LYS A 317 10.86 26.76 7.89
N TRP A 318 10.31 27.90 7.44
CA TRP A 318 9.44 27.96 6.25
C TRP A 318 10.16 27.59 4.95
N MET A 319 11.38 28.11 4.73
CA MET A 319 12.17 27.76 3.54
C MET A 319 12.40 26.23 3.44
N SER A 320 12.66 25.58 4.58
CA SER A 320 12.78 24.11 4.64
C SER A 320 11.46 23.37 4.30
N VAL A 321 10.31 23.94 4.69
CA VAL A 321 8.99 23.39 4.39
C VAL A 321 8.66 23.55 2.90
N TRP A 322 8.89 24.71 2.30
CA TRP A 322 8.68 24.94 0.87
C TRP A 322 9.61 24.10 0.00
N ALA A 323 10.89 23.97 0.35
CA ALA A 323 11.83 23.10 -0.35
C ALA A 323 11.45 21.61 -0.28
N ALA A 324 10.84 21.18 0.83
CA ALA A 324 10.31 19.82 0.98
C ALA A 324 8.98 19.62 0.23
N LEU A 325 8.14 20.67 0.11
CA LEU A 325 6.88 20.65 -0.62
C LEU A 325 7.11 20.61 -2.14
N SER A 326 8.02 21.45 -2.64
CA SER A 326 8.45 21.49 -4.05
C SER A 326 9.33 20.31 -4.47
N LYS A 327 9.75 19.46 -3.52
CA LYS A 327 10.76 18.40 -3.69
C LYS A 327 12.02 18.94 -4.40
N ALA A 328 12.60 20.02 -3.90
CA ALA A 328 13.65 20.83 -4.55
C ALA A 328 14.75 20.03 -5.30
N ARG A 329 15.26 18.93 -4.73
CA ARG A 329 16.26 18.06 -5.40
C ARG A 329 15.74 17.39 -6.68
N LEU A 330 14.49 16.89 -6.67
CA LEU A 330 13.86 16.32 -7.86
C LEU A 330 13.55 17.41 -8.89
N THR A 331 13.07 18.55 -8.42
CA THR A 331 12.78 19.72 -9.27
C THR A 331 14.04 20.27 -9.94
N GLY A 332 15.18 20.30 -9.24
CA GLY A 332 16.48 20.64 -9.84
C GLY A 332 16.91 19.68 -10.95
N LEU A 333 16.63 18.38 -10.81
CA LEU A 333 16.86 17.41 -11.89
C LEU A 333 15.96 17.68 -13.10
N VAL A 334 14.67 17.97 -12.89
CA VAL A 334 13.72 18.34 -13.97
C VAL A 334 14.15 19.63 -14.69
N VAL A 335 14.65 20.63 -13.95
CA VAL A 335 15.21 21.85 -14.54
C VAL A 335 16.48 21.52 -15.34
N SER A 336 17.36 20.66 -14.81
CA SER A 336 18.59 20.28 -15.53
C SER A 336 18.33 19.55 -16.84
N THR A 337 17.28 18.72 -16.94
CA THR A 337 16.93 18.05 -18.21
C THR A 337 16.27 19.00 -19.21
N ALA A 338 15.54 20.02 -18.76
CA ALA A 338 15.07 21.10 -19.63
C ALA A 338 16.24 21.96 -20.15
N LEU A 339 17.16 22.38 -19.27
CA LEU A 339 18.34 23.14 -19.68
C LEU A 339 19.26 22.32 -20.61
N ALA A 340 19.42 21.01 -20.38
CA ALA A 340 20.16 20.13 -21.28
C ALA A 340 19.51 20.02 -22.66
N GLY A 341 18.17 19.97 -22.75
CA GLY A 341 17.45 20.01 -24.03
C GLY A 341 17.64 21.33 -24.79
N CYS A 342 17.69 22.46 -24.06
CA CYS A 342 18.02 23.76 -24.64
C CYS A 342 19.48 23.83 -25.11
N ALA A 343 20.42 23.28 -24.33
CA ALA A 343 21.84 23.27 -24.67
C ALA A 343 22.15 22.33 -25.86
N LEU A 344 21.49 21.18 -25.98
CA LEU A 344 21.60 20.30 -27.15
C LEU A 344 21.02 20.94 -28.43
N ALA A 345 20.09 21.89 -28.29
CA ALA A 345 19.53 22.64 -29.41
C ALA A 345 20.35 23.90 -29.77
N ALA A 346 21.22 24.40 -28.88
CA ALA A 346 21.92 25.68 -29.08
C ALA A 346 22.94 25.70 -30.24
N PRO A 347 23.66 24.60 -30.58
CA PRO A 347 24.49 24.53 -31.79
C PRO A 347 23.70 24.43 -33.11
N SER A 348 22.37 24.45 -33.06
CA SER A 348 21.52 24.21 -34.22
C SER A 348 21.39 25.45 -35.12
N PRO A 349 21.44 25.32 -36.47
CA PRO A 349 20.90 26.34 -37.36
C PRO A 349 19.37 26.53 -37.22
N LEU A 350 18.69 25.73 -36.39
CA LEU A 350 17.25 25.84 -36.09
C LEU A 350 16.95 26.73 -34.87
N VAL A 351 17.97 27.32 -34.21
CA VAL A 351 17.75 28.28 -33.12
C VAL A 351 17.08 29.55 -33.65
N CYS A 352 16.09 30.07 -32.93
CA CYS A 352 15.34 31.24 -33.39
C CYS A 352 15.99 32.57 -32.96
N GLU A 353 15.83 33.60 -33.78
CA GLU A 353 16.33 34.96 -33.53
C GLU A 353 15.90 35.52 -32.16
N ALA A 354 14.69 35.20 -31.70
CA ALA A 354 14.20 35.62 -30.39
C ALA A 354 15.02 35.04 -29.23
N PHE A 355 15.54 33.82 -29.36
CA PHE A 355 16.45 33.21 -28.39
C PHE A 355 17.86 33.79 -28.50
N LEU A 356 18.36 34.02 -29.72
CA LEU A 356 19.69 34.61 -29.96
C LEU A 356 19.81 36.05 -29.47
N ALA A 357 18.72 36.84 -29.57
CA ALA A 357 18.68 38.21 -29.05
C ALA A 357 18.88 38.26 -27.53
N HIS A 358 18.23 37.35 -26.78
CA HIS A 358 18.23 37.38 -25.31
C HIS A 358 18.38 35.98 -24.66
N PRO A 359 19.51 35.27 -24.89
CA PRO A 359 19.66 33.87 -24.47
C PRO A 359 19.68 33.72 -22.94
N ALA A 360 20.28 34.68 -22.23
CA ALA A 360 20.36 34.65 -20.76
C ALA A 360 18.96 34.77 -20.11
N THR A 361 18.08 35.63 -20.62
CA THR A 361 16.71 35.75 -20.09
C THR A 361 15.88 34.53 -20.44
N SER A 362 16.03 33.95 -21.64
CA SER A 362 15.32 32.73 -22.04
C SER A 362 15.73 31.52 -21.20
N LEU A 363 17.02 31.35 -20.91
CA LEU A 363 17.52 30.31 -20.01
C LEU A 363 17.04 30.49 -18.56
N LEU A 364 17.05 31.73 -18.05
CA LEU A 364 16.52 32.03 -16.71
C LEU A 364 15.01 31.80 -16.63
N ALA A 365 14.25 32.22 -17.64
CA ALA A 365 12.81 32.00 -17.72
C ALA A 365 12.46 30.51 -17.82
N LEU A 366 13.14 29.76 -18.68
CA LEU A 366 13.02 28.31 -18.77
C LEU A 366 13.30 27.63 -17.42
N GLY A 367 14.42 27.99 -16.77
CA GLY A 367 14.83 27.41 -15.49
C GLY A 367 13.86 27.71 -14.35
N VAL A 368 13.54 28.99 -14.13
CA VAL A 368 12.64 29.43 -13.05
C VAL A 368 11.20 28.99 -13.32
N GLY A 369 10.71 29.12 -14.55
CA GLY A 369 9.37 28.69 -14.94
C GLY A 369 9.16 27.17 -14.81
N THR A 370 10.15 26.38 -15.23
CA THR A 370 10.13 24.91 -15.04
C THR A 370 10.24 24.54 -13.56
N MET A 371 11.05 25.27 -12.78
CA MET A 371 11.15 25.07 -11.32
C MET A 371 9.80 25.30 -10.64
N LEU A 372 9.11 26.40 -10.95
CA LEU A 372 7.84 26.78 -10.33
C LEU A 372 6.68 25.85 -10.73
N THR A 373 6.57 25.51 -12.01
CA THR A 373 5.55 24.55 -12.49
C THR A 373 5.77 23.15 -11.92
N SER A 374 7.02 22.68 -11.84
CA SER A 374 7.36 21.42 -11.17
C SER A 374 7.13 21.47 -9.65
N ALA A 375 7.40 22.61 -9.00
CA ALA A 375 7.06 22.81 -7.58
C ALA A 375 5.55 22.71 -7.33
N SER A 376 4.73 23.30 -8.22
CA SER A 376 3.27 23.17 -8.17
C SER A 376 2.82 21.72 -8.34
N ALA A 377 3.29 21.04 -9.40
CA ALA A 377 2.98 19.64 -9.69
C ALA A 377 3.31 18.72 -8.50
N ASN A 378 4.47 18.92 -7.89
CA ASN A 378 4.91 18.19 -6.70
C ASN A 378 4.06 18.50 -5.46
N SER A 379 3.62 19.75 -5.29
CA SER A 379 2.75 20.18 -4.20
C SER A 379 1.36 19.54 -4.30
N ILE A 380 0.73 19.61 -5.48
CA ILE A 380 -0.58 18.98 -5.75
C ILE A 380 -0.50 17.47 -5.54
N ASN A 381 0.54 16.81 -6.07
CA ASN A 381 0.79 15.40 -5.81
C ASN A 381 0.90 15.11 -4.29
N GLN A 382 1.57 15.95 -3.49
CA GLN A 382 1.63 15.74 -2.03
C GLN A 382 0.27 15.98 -1.34
N ILE A 383 -0.60 16.84 -1.87
CA ILE A 383 -1.97 17.06 -1.36
C ILE A 383 -2.86 15.85 -1.66
N MET A 384 -2.73 15.25 -2.86
CA MET A 384 -3.49 14.06 -3.25
C MET A 384 -3.00 12.78 -2.55
N GLU A 385 -1.70 12.66 -2.28
CA GLU A 385 -1.09 11.45 -1.72
C GLU A 385 -1.05 11.40 -0.17
N VAL A 386 -1.51 12.42 0.58
CA VAL A 386 -1.32 12.56 2.04
C VAL A 386 -1.59 11.27 2.83
N GLN A 387 -2.73 10.61 2.58
CA GLN A 387 -3.12 9.40 3.30
C GLN A 387 -2.15 8.23 3.01
N TYR A 388 -1.78 8.05 1.74
CA TYR A 388 -0.92 6.96 1.29
C TYR A 388 0.56 7.20 1.63
N ASP A 389 0.99 8.46 1.63
CA ASP A 389 2.35 8.83 2.05
C ASP A 389 2.60 8.55 3.53
N GLY A 390 1.57 8.63 4.38
CA GLY A 390 1.67 8.24 5.79
C GLY A 390 2.01 6.76 6.01
N LEU A 391 1.70 5.90 5.03
CA LEU A 391 1.88 4.45 5.12
C LEU A 391 3.27 3.97 4.71
N MET A 392 4.03 4.76 3.93
CA MET A 392 5.34 4.36 3.43
C MET A 392 6.49 4.97 4.25
N LYS A 393 7.52 4.19 4.56
CA LYS A 393 8.65 4.61 5.41
C LYS A 393 9.39 5.82 4.81
N ARG A 394 9.50 5.87 3.49
CA ARG A 394 10.16 6.94 2.73
C ARG A 394 9.42 8.27 2.77
N THR A 395 8.09 8.26 2.84
CA THR A 395 7.27 9.47 2.58
C THR A 395 6.46 9.95 3.77
N ARG A 396 6.37 9.17 4.86
CA ARG A 396 5.74 9.60 6.13
C ARG A 396 6.30 10.89 6.74
N MET A 397 7.49 11.31 6.31
CA MET A 397 8.17 12.53 6.75
C MET A 397 7.83 13.78 5.91
N ARG A 398 7.00 13.66 4.86
CA ARG A 398 6.55 14.79 4.01
C ARG A 398 5.80 15.87 4.84
N PRO A 399 5.88 17.17 4.47
CA PRO A 399 5.32 18.25 5.29
C PRO A 399 3.82 18.14 5.59
N LEU A 400 3.01 17.73 4.60
CA LEU A 400 1.56 17.59 4.76
C LEU A 400 1.17 16.41 5.67
N VAL A 401 1.84 15.26 5.56
CA VAL A 401 1.64 14.11 6.45
C VAL A 401 1.94 14.51 7.90
N ARG A 402 3.01 15.28 8.11
CA ARG A 402 3.43 15.80 9.42
C ARG A 402 2.61 17.00 9.90
N LYS A 403 1.62 17.47 9.14
CA LYS A 403 0.80 18.67 9.43
C LYS A 403 1.64 19.95 9.65
N LEU A 404 2.82 20.06 9.03
CA LEU A 404 3.68 21.25 9.10
C LEU A 404 3.13 22.42 8.27
N ILE A 405 2.28 22.13 7.28
CA ILE A 405 1.54 23.09 6.48
C ILE A 405 0.11 22.55 6.33
N SER A 406 -0.89 23.44 6.28
CA SER A 406 -2.27 23.03 6.02
C SER A 406 -2.47 22.65 4.55
N PRO A 407 -3.44 21.77 4.21
CA PRO A 407 -3.77 21.48 2.81
C PRO A 407 -4.11 22.75 2.02
N VAL A 408 -4.84 23.70 2.64
CA VAL A 408 -5.16 25.00 2.03
C VAL A 408 -3.90 25.82 1.74
N GLY A 409 -2.96 25.92 2.67
CA GLY A 409 -1.70 26.64 2.47
C GLY A 409 -0.83 26.01 1.37
N ALA A 410 -0.82 24.67 1.27
CA ALA A 410 -0.17 23.96 0.18
C ALA A 410 -0.88 24.16 -1.16
N SER A 411 -2.22 24.24 -1.18
CA SER A 411 -3.00 24.56 -2.39
C SER A 411 -2.73 25.98 -2.88
N VAL A 412 -2.67 26.98 -1.98
CA VAL A 412 -2.31 28.35 -2.33
C VAL A 412 -0.91 28.40 -2.93
N PHE A 413 0.09 27.76 -2.30
CA PHE A 413 1.44 27.65 -2.84
C PHE A 413 1.47 26.99 -4.22
N ALA A 414 0.71 25.91 -4.43
CA ALA A 414 0.62 25.25 -5.72
C ALA A 414 0.00 26.14 -6.80
N SER A 415 -1.08 26.86 -6.48
CA SER A 415 -1.77 27.75 -7.43
C SER A 415 -0.92 28.96 -7.80
N THR A 416 -0.24 29.59 -6.84
CA THR A 416 0.63 30.74 -7.12
C THR A 416 1.88 30.33 -7.92
N THR A 417 2.52 29.21 -7.57
CA THR A 417 3.68 28.71 -8.33
C THR A 417 3.30 28.21 -9.73
N ALA A 418 2.10 27.66 -9.93
CA ALA A 418 1.58 27.37 -11.27
C ALA A 418 1.40 28.66 -12.10
N ALA A 419 0.65 29.64 -11.58
CA ALA A 419 0.37 30.87 -12.30
C ALA A 419 1.65 31.65 -12.65
N LEU A 420 2.54 31.86 -11.67
CA LEU A 420 3.81 32.54 -11.89
C LEU A 420 4.73 31.76 -12.85
N GLY A 421 4.83 30.44 -12.67
CA GLY A 421 5.68 29.60 -13.52
C GLY A 421 5.25 29.60 -14.99
N LEU A 422 3.94 29.48 -15.24
CA LEU A 422 3.38 29.51 -16.60
C LEU A 422 3.50 30.91 -17.24
N SER A 423 3.27 31.98 -16.49
CA SER A 423 3.47 33.36 -16.98
C SER A 423 4.93 33.64 -17.33
N ILE A 424 5.88 33.19 -16.51
CA ILE A 424 7.32 33.34 -16.78
C ILE A 424 7.72 32.58 -18.05
N LEU A 425 7.22 31.36 -18.25
CA LEU A 425 7.49 30.61 -19.50
C LEU A 425 6.85 31.30 -20.71
N TYR A 426 5.61 31.78 -20.61
CA TYR A 426 4.91 32.42 -21.72
C TYR A 426 5.61 33.70 -22.19
N VAL A 427 6.02 34.56 -21.25
CA VAL A 427 6.67 35.85 -21.54
C VAL A 427 8.16 35.70 -21.87
N GLY A 428 8.87 34.83 -21.14
CA GLY A 428 10.33 34.73 -21.23
C GLY A 428 10.87 33.62 -22.15
N THR A 429 10.01 32.73 -22.65
CA THR A 429 10.39 31.73 -23.67
C THR A 429 9.46 31.81 -24.89
N ASN A 430 8.36 31.07 -24.90
CA ASN A 430 7.30 31.18 -25.91
C ASN A 430 6.01 30.46 -25.46
N SER A 431 4.93 30.67 -26.23
CA SER A 431 3.62 30.05 -25.98
C SER A 431 3.63 28.53 -26.08
N LEU A 432 4.46 27.94 -26.95
CA LEU A 432 4.61 26.49 -27.08
C LEU A 432 5.15 25.89 -25.79
N VAL A 433 6.27 26.40 -25.26
CA VAL A 433 6.85 25.96 -23.98
C VAL A 433 5.86 26.13 -22.81
N ALA A 434 5.14 27.24 -22.75
CA ALA A 434 4.13 27.48 -21.71
C ALA A 434 2.96 26.48 -21.79
N SER A 435 2.44 26.20 -22.99
CA SER A 435 1.37 25.21 -23.20
C SER A 435 1.83 23.78 -22.88
N MET A 436 3.07 23.42 -23.23
CA MET A 436 3.67 22.14 -22.86
C MET A 436 3.83 22.00 -21.33
N ALA A 437 4.23 23.07 -20.64
CA ALA A 437 4.32 23.08 -19.18
C ALA A 437 2.94 22.95 -18.50
N ALA A 438 1.91 23.63 -19.02
CA ALA A 438 0.54 23.52 -18.54
C ALA A 438 -0.02 22.09 -18.78
N GLY A 439 0.19 21.56 -19.97
CA GLY A 439 -0.15 20.17 -20.32
C GLY A 439 0.55 19.16 -19.42
N ASN A 440 1.84 19.35 -19.13
CA ASN A 440 2.60 18.46 -18.24
C ASN A 440 2.13 18.54 -16.78
N LEU A 441 1.79 19.73 -16.29
CA LEU A 441 1.21 19.93 -14.96
C LEU A 441 -0.11 19.14 -14.82
N LEU A 442 -1.01 19.26 -15.80
CA LEU A 442 -2.28 18.52 -15.85
C LEU A 442 -2.05 17.00 -16.00
N LEU A 443 -1.14 16.58 -16.90
CA LEU A 443 -0.78 15.18 -17.08
C LEU A 443 -0.24 14.56 -15.78
N TYR A 444 0.60 15.27 -15.03
CA TYR A 444 1.15 14.79 -13.77
C TYR A 444 0.08 14.68 -12.67
N THR A 445 -0.74 15.72 -12.52
CA THR A 445 -1.65 15.89 -11.36
C THR A 445 -3.00 15.22 -11.59
N CYS A 446 -3.63 15.41 -12.75
CA CYS A 446 -4.96 14.91 -13.05
C CYS A 446 -4.96 13.48 -13.62
N VAL A 447 -3.91 13.09 -14.34
CA VAL A 447 -3.83 11.74 -14.96
C VAL A 447 -2.90 10.82 -14.18
N TYR A 448 -1.59 11.10 -14.16
CA TYR A 448 -0.58 10.21 -13.60
C TYR A 448 -0.77 9.94 -12.11
N THR A 449 -0.98 10.97 -11.29
CA THR A 449 -1.09 10.81 -9.82
C THR A 449 -2.27 9.92 -9.40
N PRO A 450 -3.50 10.11 -9.91
CA PRO A 450 -4.58 9.14 -9.72
C PRO A 450 -4.27 7.76 -10.31
N LEU A 451 -3.68 7.69 -11.51
CA LEU A 451 -3.46 6.43 -12.22
C LEU A 451 -2.58 5.44 -11.44
N LYS A 452 -1.66 5.92 -10.58
CA LYS A 452 -0.88 5.08 -9.64
C LYS A 452 -1.75 4.17 -8.76
N ARG A 453 -3.03 4.55 -8.51
CA ARG A 453 -4.02 3.79 -7.72
C ARG A 453 -4.89 2.87 -8.57
N VAL A 454 -4.99 3.12 -9.87
CA VAL A 454 -5.99 2.50 -10.75
C VAL A 454 -5.37 1.46 -11.69
N SER A 455 -4.16 1.72 -12.20
CA SER A 455 -3.56 0.86 -13.23
C SER A 455 -2.04 0.80 -13.18
N GLN A 456 -1.50 -0.38 -13.50
CA GLN A 456 -0.08 -0.61 -13.76
C GLN A 456 0.47 0.19 -14.96
N VAL A 457 -0.40 0.74 -15.81
CA VAL A 457 -0.04 1.68 -16.89
C VAL A 457 0.50 3.02 -16.35
N ASN A 458 0.38 3.30 -15.04
CA ASN A 458 0.91 4.53 -14.43
C ASN A 458 2.39 4.79 -14.74
N THR A 459 3.24 3.76 -14.86
CA THR A 459 4.66 3.96 -15.17
C THR A 459 4.86 4.50 -16.60
N TRP A 460 4.05 4.06 -17.57
CA TRP A 460 4.11 4.55 -18.95
C TRP A 460 3.66 6.01 -19.05
N VAL A 461 2.54 6.36 -18.42
CA VAL A 461 2.06 7.76 -18.38
C VAL A 461 3.03 8.66 -17.60
N GLY A 462 3.62 8.14 -16.51
CA GLY A 462 4.68 8.83 -15.77
C GLY A 462 5.94 9.09 -16.60
N SER A 463 6.34 8.12 -17.45
CA SER A 463 7.46 8.30 -18.37
C SER A 463 7.22 9.42 -19.39
N LEU A 464 5.98 9.66 -19.84
CA LEU A 464 5.64 10.81 -20.69
C LEU A 464 5.89 12.14 -19.97
N VAL A 465 5.49 12.26 -18.69
CA VAL A 465 5.74 13.47 -17.88
C VAL A 465 7.24 13.78 -17.82
N GLY A 466 8.08 12.76 -17.60
CA GLY A 466 9.54 12.93 -17.55
C GLY A 466 10.22 13.20 -18.90
N ALA A 467 9.53 12.94 -20.02
CA ALA A 467 10.03 13.19 -21.37
C ALA A 467 9.71 14.59 -21.92
N ILE A 468 8.76 15.31 -21.31
CA ILE A 468 8.36 16.66 -21.75
C ILE A 468 9.38 17.77 -21.40
N PRO A 469 10.07 17.80 -20.23
CA PRO A 469 11.00 18.88 -19.91
C PRO A 469 12.15 19.09 -20.93
N PRO A 470 12.81 18.06 -21.50
CA PRO A 470 13.76 18.25 -22.59
C PRO A 470 13.14 18.84 -23.86
N LEU A 471 11.89 18.48 -24.19
CA LEU A 471 11.16 19.09 -25.33
C LEU A 471 10.90 20.57 -25.08
N MET A 472 10.50 20.94 -23.85
CA MET A 472 10.36 22.34 -23.45
C MET A 472 11.70 23.09 -23.58
N GLY A 473 12.82 22.43 -23.25
CA GLY A 473 14.16 22.98 -23.46
C GLY A 473 14.47 23.25 -24.93
N TRP A 474 14.27 22.25 -25.79
CA TRP A 474 14.51 22.37 -27.23
C TRP A 474 13.62 23.46 -27.85
N ALA A 475 12.32 23.44 -27.54
CA ALA A 475 11.36 24.43 -28.01
C ALA A 475 11.62 25.85 -27.48
N ALA A 476 12.31 26.02 -26.34
CA ALA A 476 12.75 27.33 -25.86
C ALA A 476 13.87 27.93 -26.73
N ALA A 477 14.74 27.10 -27.31
CA ALA A 477 15.82 27.54 -28.20
C ALA A 477 15.36 27.71 -29.66
N THR A 478 14.53 26.82 -30.19
CA THR A 478 14.15 26.78 -31.61
C THR A 478 12.76 27.34 -31.91
N GLY A 479 11.94 27.59 -30.89
CA GLY A 479 10.53 28.01 -31.05
C GLY A 479 9.58 26.92 -31.57
N SER A 480 10.08 25.74 -31.93
CA SER A 480 9.30 24.64 -32.54
C SER A 480 9.86 23.26 -32.21
N LEU A 481 9.09 22.19 -32.47
CA LEU A 481 9.52 20.81 -32.23
C LEU A 481 10.11 20.18 -33.50
N HIS A 482 11.35 19.71 -33.42
CA HIS A 482 12.06 19.01 -34.49
C HIS A 482 12.41 17.57 -34.11
N THR A 483 12.87 16.77 -35.08
CA THR A 483 13.25 15.37 -34.89
C THR A 483 14.24 15.16 -33.73
N GLY A 484 15.24 16.04 -33.58
CA GLY A 484 16.21 15.98 -32.46
C GLY A 484 15.54 16.09 -31.08
N SER A 485 14.54 16.96 -30.95
CA SER A 485 13.74 17.07 -29.71
C SER A 485 12.98 15.77 -29.39
N LEU A 486 12.39 15.15 -30.41
CA LEU A 486 11.63 13.90 -30.26
C LEU A 486 12.55 12.71 -29.92
N VAL A 487 13.73 12.63 -30.52
CA VAL A 487 14.77 11.63 -30.18
C VAL A 487 15.18 11.76 -28.71
N LEU A 488 15.44 12.99 -28.24
CA LEU A 488 15.79 13.27 -26.85
C LEU A 488 14.66 12.89 -25.87
N ALA A 489 13.41 13.20 -26.21
CA ALA A 489 12.24 12.83 -25.43
C ALA A 489 12.04 11.30 -25.37
N CYS A 490 12.18 10.62 -26.51
CA CYS A 490 12.11 9.16 -26.60
C CYS A 490 13.22 8.49 -25.77
N LEU A 491 14.43 9.07 -25.74
CA LEU A 491 15.53 8.59 -24.90
C LEU A 491 15.19 8.70 -23.40
N LEU A 492 14.72 9.86 -22.93
CA LEU A 492 14.30 10.02 -21.53
C LEU A 492 13.08 9.14 -21.19
N TYR A 493 12.14 8.98 -22.11
CA TYR A 493 10.99 8.09 -21.96
C TYR A 493 11.45 6.64 -21.75
N ALA A 494 12.35 6.13 -22.59
CA ALA A 494 12.87 4.78 -22.49
C ALA A 494 13.73 4.57 -21.23
N TRP A 495 14.65 5.49 -20.92
CA TRP A 495 15.52 5.40 -19.74
C TRP A 495 14.77 5.29 -18.41
N GLN A 496 13.59 5.93 -18.29
CA GLN A 496 12.80 5.90 -17.06
C GLN A 496 12.34 4.50 -16.64
N PHE A 497 12.21 3.55 -17.58
CA PHE A 497 11.74 2.20 -17.26
C PHE A 497 12.72 1.35 -16.43
N PRO A 498 13.99 1.14 -16.82
CA PRO A 498 14.94 0.43 -15.95
C PRO A 498 15.11 1.11 -14.57
N HIS A 499 14.99 2.43 -14.51
CA HIS A 499 15.00 3.18 -13.24
C HIS A 499 13.77 2.88 -12.37
N PHE A 500 12.55 3.10 -12.88
CA PHE A 500 11.32 2.94 -12.09
C PHE A 500 10.93 1.49 -11.85
N MET A 501 11.20 0.56 -12.77
CA MET A 501 10.92 -0.86 -12.57
C MET A 501 11.84 -1.48 -11.51
N SER A 502 13.11 -1.05 -11.43
CA SER A 502 14.00 -1.47 -10.34
C SER A 502 13.65 -0.80 -9.01
N LEU A 503 13.33 0.49 -8.98
CA LEU A 503 12.88 1.18 -7.76
C LEU A 503 11.57 0.59 -7.22
N SER A 504 10.58 0.37 -8.09
CA SER A 504 9.29 -0.20 -7.70
C SER A 504 9.42 -1.65 -7.24
N TRP A 505 10.40 -2.42 -7.74
CA TRP A 505 10.74 -3.73 -7.18
C TRP A 505 11.20 -3.64 -5.73
N LEU A 506 12.12 -2.73 -5.42
CA LEU A 506 12.69 -2.57 -4.08
C LEU A 506 11.66 -2.08 -3.07
N ALA A 507 10.76 -1.19 -3.49
CA ALA A 507 9.68 -0.66 -2.67
C ALA A 507 8.34 -1.41 -2.81
N ARG A 508 8.29 -2.57 -3.50
CA ARG A 508 7.03 -3.26 -3.87
C ARG A 508 6.12 -3.55 -2.68
N ARG A 509 6.69 -3.92 -1.53
CA ARG A 509 5.95 -4.19 -0.29
C ARG A 509 5.31 -2.93 0.30
N GLU A 510 6.05 -1.81 0.34
CA GLU A 510 5.50 -0.53 0.80
C GLU A 510 4.44 0.00 -0.18
N TYR A 511 4.65 -0.16 -1.49
CA TYR A 511 3.64 0.19 -2.49
C TYR A 511 2.37 -0.65 -2.37
N ALA A 512 2.48 -1.97 -2.18
CA ALA A 512 1.34 -2.86 -1.94
C ALA A 512 0.56 -2.48 -0.67
N GLN A 513 1.28 -2.27 0.45
CA GLN A 513 0.69 -1.88 1.73
C GLN A 513 -0.03 -0.52 1.66
N ALA A 514 0.51 0.44 0.93
CA ALA A 514 -0.19 1.70 0.70
C ALA A 514 -1.37 1.57 -0.29
N GLY A 515 -1.42 0.50 -1.09
CA GLY A 515 -2.46 0.20 -2.08
C GLY A 515 -2.17 0.71 -3.51
N TYR A 516 -0.90 0.88 -3.87
CA TYR A 516 -0.48 1.31 -5.22
C TYR A 516 -0.39 0.14 -6.21
N VAL A 517 -0.91 0.36 -7.42
CA VAL A 517 -0.99 -0.63 -8.51
C VAL A 517 0.27 -0.55 -9.37
N MET A 518 1.43 -0.83 -8.77
CA MET A 518 2.74 -0.80 -9.46
C MET A 518 3.00 -2.10 -10.23
N THR A 519 3.58 -2.01 -11.42
CA THR A 519 3.90 -3.18 -12.28
C THR A 519 4.73 -4.23 -11.54
N ALA A 520 5.71 -3.82 -10.74
CA ALA A 520 6.55 -4.73 -9.94
C ALA A 520 5.82 -5.41 -8.76
N ASN A 521 4.62 -4.93 -8.40
CA ASN A 521 3.72 -5.57 -7.45
C ASN A 521 2.73 -6.51 -8.17
N VAL A 522 2.05 -5.99 -9.20
CA VAL A 522 0.96 -6.70 -9.91
C VAL A 522 1.46 -7.79 -10.85
N THR A 523 2.53 -7.53 -11.60
CA THR A 523 3.12 -8.52 -12.52
C THR A 523 4.64 -8.40 -12.54
N PRO A 524 5.33 -8.99 -11.53
CA PRO A 524 6.76 -8.86 -11.34
C PRO A 524 7.59 -9.16 -12.60
N GLN A 525 7.24 -10.21 -13.36
CA GLN A 525 7.89 -10.58 -14.63
C GLN A 525 7.75 -9.48 -15.70
N ARG A 526 6.59 -8.82 -15.82
CA ARG A 526 6.40 -7.71 -16.78
C ARG A 526 7.26 -6.51 -16.41
N ALA A 527 7.43 -6.20 -15.12
CA ALA A 527 8.33 -5.12 -14.70
C ALA A 527 9.79 -5.40 -15.11
N ARG A 528 10.25 -6.65 -14.94
CA ARG A 528 11.60 -7.09 -15.35
C ARG A 528 11.78 -7.06 -16.87
N ALA A 529 10.80 -7.57 -17.62
CA ALA A 529 10.79 -7.55 -19.08
C ALA A 529 10.76 -6.11 -19.63
N ALA A 530 9.94 -5.23 -19.03
CA ALA A 530 9.89 -3.82 -19.39
C ALA A 530 11.22 -3.11 -19.12
N ALA A 531 11.87 -3.38 -17.98
CA ALA A 531 13.20 -2.84 -17.69
C ALA A 531 14.22 -3.20 -18.80
N LEU A 532 14.30 -4.49 -19.17
CA LEU A 532 15.23 -4.95 -20.21
C LEU A 532 14.89 -4.38 -21.60
N ARG A 533 13.62 -4.48 -22.04
CA ARG A 533 13.18 -3.97 -23.35
C ARG A 533 13.47 -2.48 -23.52
N HIS A 534 13.26 -1.68 -22.47
CA HIS A 534 13.51 -0.24 -22.56
C HIS A 534 14.98 0.14 -22.34
N SER A 535 15.80 -0.66 -21.66
CA SER A 535 17.27 -0.49 -21.71
C SER A 535 17.80 -0.71 -23.13
N LEU A 536 17.31 -1.75 -23.83
CA LEU A 536 17.64 -2.01 -25.23
C LEU A 536 17.14 -0.87 -26.14
N LEU A 537 15.90 -0.42 -25.96
CA LEU A 537 15.33 0.70 -26.70
C LEU A 537 16.10 2.02 -26.47
N ALA A 538 16.47 2.34 -25.23
CA ALA A 538 17.28 3.52 -24.93
C ALA A 538 18.66 3.45 -25.60
N SER A 539 19.27 2.26 -25.64
CA SER A 539 20.54 2.02 -26.35
C SER A 539 20.38 2.21 -27.87
N LEU A 540 19.30 1.68 -28.45
CA LEU A 540 18.97 1.84 -29.86
C LEU A 540 18.68 3.30 -30.22
N ILE A 541 17.94 4.04 -29.38
CA ILE A 541 17.68 5.46 -29.58
C ILE A 541 18.96 6.29 -29.49
N CYS A 542 19.88 5.98 -28.56
CA CYS A 542 21.20 6.64 -28.54
C CYS A 542 21.98 6.41 -29.84
N PHE A 543 21.94 5.18 -30.37
CA PHE A 543 22.70 4.81 -31.56
C PHE A 543 22.08 5.40 -32.84
N LEU A 544 20.78 5.21 -33.07
CA LEU A 544 20.06 5.76 -34.23
C LEU A 544 19.94 7.28 -34.17
N GLY A 545 19.76 7.86 -32.98
CA GLY A 545 19.74 9.31 -32.78
C GLY A 545 21.06 9.99 -33.11
N ALA A 546 22.17 9.26 -33.02
CA ALA A 546 23.50 9.68 -33.47
C ALA A 546 23.81 9.32 -34.94
N GLY A 547 22.99 8.50 -35.59
CA GLY A 547 23.07 8.23 -37.04
C GLY A 547 22.14 9.11 -37.88
N GLY A 548 21.40 10.03 -37.25
CA GLY A 548 20.42 10.92 -37.88
C GLY A 548 21.03 12.11 -38.62
N GLU A 549 21.90 11.85 -39.60
CA GLU A 549 22.62 12.89 -40.36
C GLU A 549 21.70 13.83 -41.15
N SER A 550 20.44 13.45 -41.41
CA SER A 550 19.43 14.31 -42.03
C SER A 550 19.01 15.54 -41.22
N ALA A 551 19.55 15.70 -40.00
CA ALA A 551 19.47 16.94 -39.21
C ALA A 551 20.84 17.50 -38.76
N GLY A 552 21.96 16.92 -39.22
CA GLY A 552 23.31 17.52 -39.17
C GLY A 552 23.96 17.81 -37.81
N GLN A 553 23.48 17.26 -36.68
CA GLN A 553 23.84 17.78 -35.34
C GLN A 553 24.25 16.77 -34.25
N VAL A 554 24.18 15.46 -34.53
CA VAL A 554 24.81 14.45 -33.67
C VAL A 554 25.56 13.49 -34.57
N SER A 555 26.88 13.54 -34.53
CA SER A 555 27.74 12.57 -35.22
C SER A 555 27.58 11.19 -34.59
N TRP A 556 27.75 10.11 -35.38
CA TRP A 556 27.76 8.71 -34.93
C TRP A 556 28.68 8.48 -33.72
N SER A 557 29.74 9.30 -33.60
CA SER A 557 30.63 9.38 -32.44
C SER A 557 29.90 9.54 -31.10
N GLY A 558 28.79 10.28 -31.02
CA GLY A 558 28.02 10.44 -29.78
C GLY A 558 27.31 9.15 -29.34
N GLY A 559 26.74 8.40 -30.29
CA GLY A 559 26.12 7.10 -30.03
C GLY A 559 27.13 6.02 -29.64
N LEU A 560 28.29 6.03 -30.31
CA LEU A 560 29.42 5.15 -30.01
C LEU A 560 30.08 5.48 -28.66
N ALA A 561 30.29 6.76 -28.35
CA ALA A 561 30.84 7.20 -27.06
C ALA A 561 29.86 6.91 -25.89
N ALA A 562 28.55 6.88 -26.15
CA ALA A 562 27.54 6.46 -25.17
C ALA A 562 27.45 4.92 -25.01
N ALA A 563 28.05 4.14 -25.92
CA ALA A 563 27.92 2.68 -25.95
C ALA A 563 28.36 1.97 -24.64
N PRO A 564 29.46 2.35 -23.94
CA PRO A 564 29.83 1.72 -22.68
C PRO A 564 28.77 1.88 -21.59
N PHE A 565 28.16 3.06 -21.48
CA PHE A 565 27.07 3.33 -20.52
C PHE A 565 25.81 2.54 -20.88
N ASN A 566 25.44 2.52 -22.16
CA ASN A 566 24.32 1.74 -22.68
C ASN A 566 24.51 0.23 -22.44
N ALA A 567 25.69 -0.32 -22.74
CA ALA A 567 26.05 -1.70 -22.46
C ALA A 567 25.97 -2.04 -20.97
N MET A 568 26.43 -1.13 -20.08
CA MET A 568 26.30 -1.29 -18.63
C MET A 568 24.82 -1.34 -18.19
N LEU A 569 23.98 -0.43 -18.71
CA LEU A 569 22.55 -0.39 -18.40
C LEU A 569 21.83 -1.67 -18.87
N VAL A 570 22.15 -2.16 -20.07
CA VAL A 570 21.61 -3.40 -20.63
C VAL A 570 22.10 -4.61 -19.84
N TYR A 571 23.39 -4.71 -19.48
CA TYR A 571 23.94 -5.79 -18.66
C TYR A 571 23.22 -5.92 -17.30
N TYR A 572 23.04 -4.81 -16.57
CA TYR A 572 22.32 -4.85 -15.29
C TYR A 572 20.82 -5.13 -15.47
N ALA A 573 20.22 -4.73 -16.59
CA ALA A 573 18.82 -5.07 -16.90
C ALA A 573 18.65 -6.54 -17.27
N MET A 574 19.59 -7.14 -18.03
CA MET A 574 19.65 -8.58 -18.29
C MET A 574 19.84 -9.36 -16.99
N ARG A 575 20.78 -8.95 -16.12
CA ARG A 575 20.95 -9.56 -14.79
C ARG A 575 19.67 -9.48 -13.96
N PHE A 576 19.00 -8.33 -13.96
CA PHE A 576 17.70 -8.17 -13.30
C PHE A 576 16.58 -8.99 -13.95
N TYR A 577 16.65 -9.32 -15.24
CA TYR A 577 15.69 -10.17 -15.95
C TYR A 577 15.92 -11.68 -15.74
N SER A 578 17.17 -12.14 -15.80
CA SER A 578 17.53 -13.56 -15.80
C SER A 578 17.65 -14.20 -14.40
N THR A 579 17.74 -13.42 -13.32
CA THR A 579 17.86 -13.99 -11.95
C THR A 579 16.60 -14.82 -11.56
N PRO A 580 16.72 -16.05 -11.02
CA PRO A 580 15.54 -16.83 -10.59
C PRO A 580 14.73 -16.12 -9.49
N LEU A 581 13.40 -16.18 -9.57
CA LEU A 581 12.50 -15.47 -8.65
C LEU A 581 12.45 -16.06 -7.23
N GLU A 582 12.72 -17.35 -7.11
CA GLU A 582 12.83 -18.08 -5.85
C GLU A 582 13.93 -17.47 -4.96
N ASN A 583 15.05 -17.04 -5.55
CA ASN A 583 16.11 -16.35 -4.84
C ASN A 583 15.81 -14.86 -4.68
N ALA A 584 14.86 -14.56 -3.79
CA ALA A 584 14.42 -13.20 -3.48
C ALA A 584 15.58 -12.25 -3.07
N GLY A 585 16.63 -12.78 -2.43
CA GLY A 585 17.83 -12.02 -2.08
C GLY A 585 18.64 -11.59 -3.31
N ALA A 586 18.90 -12.52 -4.23
CA ALA A 586 19.63 -12.25 -5.46
C ALA A 586 18.88 -11.24 -6.35
N VAL A 587 17.55 -11.39 -6.53
CA VAL A 587 16.77 -10.45 -7.36
C VAL A 587 16.75 -9.05 -6.75
N CYS A 588 16.63 -8.92 -5.43
CA CYS A 588 16.76 -7.63 -4.74
C CYS A 588 18.18 -7.03 -4.84
N SER A 589 19.21 -7.86 -5.01
CA SER A 589 20.57 -7.37 -5.32
C SER A 589 20.66 -6.86 -6.75
N ALA A 590 20.16 -7.62 -7.73
CA ALA A 590 20.14 -7.23 -9.14
C ALA A 590 19.33 -5.93 -9.37
N ALA A 591 18.16 -5.79 -8.74
CA ALA A 591 17.36 -4.58 -8.76
C ALA A 591 18.10 -3.36 -8.20
N ARG A 592 18.82 -3.50 -7.07
CA ARG A 592 19.67 -2.42 -6.53
C ARG A 592 20.80 -2.04 -7.48
N GLY A 593 21.40 -3.02 -8.17
CA GLY A 593 22.41 -2.79 -9.20
C GLY A 593 21.86 -1.95 -10.35
N LEU A 594 20.74 -2.39 -10.96
CA LEU A 594 20.10 -1.66 -12.06
C LEU A 594 19.66 -0.25 -11.66
N PHE A 595 19.10 -0.08 -10.45
CA PHE A 595 18.71 1.23 -9.94
C PHE A 595 19.92 2.19 -9.86
N ARG A 596 21.05 1.73 -9.29
CA ARG A 596 22.29 2.54 -9.20
C ARG A 596 22.86 2.88 -10.57
N VAL A 597 22.91 1.92 -11.49
CA VAL A 597 23.42 2.14 -12.85
C VAL A 597 22.53 3.10 -13.64
N SER A 598 21.20 3.00 -13.52
CA SER A 598 20.29 3.94 -14.17
C SER A 598 20.51 5.40 -13.73
N LEU A 599 20.82 5.63 -12.44
CA LEU A 599 21.13 6.96 -11.90
C LEU A 599 22.41 7.58 -12.50
N LEU A 600 23.42 6.76 -12.81
CA LEU A 600 24.65 7.22 -13.44
C LEU A 600 24.50 7.36 -14.97
N HIS A 601 23.71 6.47 -15.59
CA HIS A 601 23.55 6.39 -17.04
C HIS A 601 23.04 7.69 -17.65
N LEU A 602 21.94 8.26 -17.13
CA LEU A 602 21.36 9.48 -17.72
C LEU A 602 22.32 10.67 -17.74
N PRO A 603 22.92 11.12 -16.61
CA PRO A 603 23.86 12.24 -16.65
C PRO A 603 25.11 11.92 -17.48
N ALA A 604 25.60 10.67 -17.48
CA ALA A 604 26.73 10.29 -18.32
C ALA A 604 26.41 10.40 -19.83
N VAL A 605 25.29 9.82 -20.28
CA VAL A 605 24.86 9.89 -21.68
C VAL A 605 24.52 11.32 -22.10
N MET A 606 23.84 12.10 -21.25
CA MET A 606 23.57 13.52 -21.55
C MET A 606 24.87 14.33 -21.67
N THR A 607 25.86 14.07 -20.81
CA THR A 607 27.17 14.74 -20.90
C THR A 607 27.92 14.34 -22.16
N VAL A 608 27.91 13.05 -22.53
CA VAL A 608 28.51 12.58 -23.80
C VAL A 608 27.84 13.22 -25.01
N LEU A 609 26.51 13.27 -25.06
CA LEU A 609 25.78 13.90 -26.18
C LEU A 609 26.05 15.42 -26.25
N LEU A 610 26.14 16.11 -25.11
CA LEU A 610 26.51 17.53 -25.06
C LEU A 610 27.95 17.77 -25.54
N VAL A 611 28.91 16.96 -25.06
CA VAL A 611 30.31 17.07 -25.48
C VAL A 611 30.46 16.74 -26.96
N CYS A 612 29.84 15.68 -27.48
CA CYS A 612 29.94 15.32 -28.90
C CYS A 612 29.22 16.29 -29.84
N SER A 613 28.20 17.02 -29.39
CA SER A 613 27.52 18.07 -30.18
C SER A 613 28.28 19.40 -30.20
N HIS A 614 29.03 19.74 -29.14
CA HIS A 614 29.79 20.99 -29.06
C HIS A 614 31.26 20.84 -29.47
N CYS A 615 31.87 19.69 -29.18
CA CYS A 615 33.23 19.32 -29.56
C CYS A 615 33.22 18.40 -30.78
N GLY A 616 32.25 18.57 -31.68
CA GLY A 616 32.17 17.80 -32.93
C GLY A 616 33.52 17.87 -33.64
N PHE A 617 34.16 16.71 -33.80
CA PHE A 617 35.48 16.63 -34.43
C PHE A 617 35.43 17.32 -35.78
N ALA A 618 36.38 18.21 -36.04
CA ALA A 618 36.59 18.83 -37.33
C ALA A 618 37.08 17.77 -38.34
N THR A 619 36.16 16.93 -38.81
CA THR A 619 36.29 16.20 -40.08
C THR A 619 35.89 17.18 -41.17
N GLY A 620 36.89 17.93 -41.65
CA GLY A 620 36.79 18.73 -42.87
C GLY A 620 36.91 17.89 -44.13
#